data_AF-A0A4Y2J9K1-F1
#
_entry.id   AF-A0A4Y2J9K1-F1
#
_cell.length_a   1.000
_cell.length_b   1.000
_cell.length_c   1.000
_cell.angle_alpha   90.00
_cell.angle_beta   90.00
_cell.angle_gamma   90.00
#
_symmetry.space_group_name_H-M   'P 1'
#
loop_
_entity.id
_entity.type
_entity.pdbx_description
1 polymer ?
#
loop_
_entity_poly.entity_id
_entity_poly.type
_entity_poly.pdbx_seq_one_letter_code
_entity_poly.pdbx_strand_id
1 'polypeptide(L)'
;MLVVSADDLKVKLPRPISLPADRVKDAVVFEVVGVDLADPLYIKRGNKVWADLYTCILYRSLHLELVSSLFTDAFLLSFRRFVARRGRP
;
A
#
# COMPACT_ATOMS: atom_id res chain seq x y z
N MET A 1 -3.72 1.20 -9.02
CA MET A 1 -2.78 0.76 -10.08
C MET A 1 -3.59 0.19 -11.24
N LEU A 2 -3.86 1.00 -12.26
CA LEU A 2 -4.42 0.51 -13.52
C LEU A 2 -3.28 -0.15 -14.30
N VAL A 3 -3.40 -1.45 -14.58
CA VAL A 3 -2.55 -2.14 -15.55
C VAL A 3 -3.34 -2.18 -16.85
N VAL A 4 -2.92 -1.41 -17.84
CA VAL A 4 -3.47 -1.51 -19.20
C VAL A 4 -2.75 -2.69 -19.87
N SER A 5 -3.49 -3.69 -20.33
CA SER A 5 -2.91 -4.84 -21.05
C SER A 5 -2.29 -4.34 -22.35
N ALA A 6 -1.05 -4.71 -22.62
CA ALA A 6 -0.28 -4.22 -23.76
C ALA A 6 -0.60 -4.97 -25.07
N ASP A 7 -1.69 -5.74 -25.12
CA ASP A 7 -1.96 -6.67 -26.23
C ASP A 7 -2.54 -6.00 -27.50
N ASP A 8 -2.90 -4.71 -27.45
CA ASP A 8 -3.59 -4.03 -28.56
C ASP A 8 -2.72 -3.10 -29.44
N LEU A 9 -1.40 -2.98 -29.21
CA LEU A 9 -0.52 -2.16 -30.08
C LEU A 9 0.61 -2.97 -30.70
N LYS A 10 0.55 -3.21 -32.02
CA LYS A 10 1.69 -3.66 -32.85
C LYS A 10 2.70 -2.53 -33.07
N VAL A 11 3.32 -2.04 -32.00
CA VAL A 11 4.48 -1.14 -32.05
C VAL A 11 5.72 -1.96 -31.71
N LYS A 12 6.80 -1.77 -32.47
CA LYS A 12 8.09 -2.43 -32.24
C LYS A 12 8.73 -1.82 -30.98
N LEU A 13 8.39 -2.36 -29.81
CA LEU A 13 8.85 -1.84 -28.53
C LEU A 13 10.37 -2.08 -28.37
N PRO A 14 11.11 -1.11 -27.78
CA PRO A 14 12.50 -1.33 -27.40
C PRO A 14 12.60 -2.51 -26.44
N ARG A 15 13.80 -3.13 -26.34
CA ARG A 15 14.01 -4.28 -25.43
C ARG A 15 13.47 -3.93 -24.04
N PRO A 16 12.62 -4.78 -23.44
CA PRO A 16 12.00 -4.46 -22.16
C PRO A 16 13.09 -4.19 -21.13
N ILE A 17 12.99 -3.02 -20.48
CA ILE A 17 13.85 -2.67 -19.35
C ILE A 17 13.49 -3.64 -18.23
N SER A 18 14.51 -4.25 -17.60
CA SER A 18 14.29 -5.11 -16.43
C SER A 18 13.54 -4.33 -15.36
N LEU A 19 12.42 -4.88 -14.89
CA LEU A 19 11.65 -4.29 -13.80
C LEU A 19 12.51 -4.23 -12.52
N PRO A 20 12.29 -3.24 -11.63
CA PRO A 20 12.94 -3.22 -10.31
C PRO A 20 12.74 -4.55 -9.59
N ALA A 21 13.78 -5.05 -8.92
CA ALA A 21 13.77 -6.36 -8.26
C ALA A 21 12.57 -6.55 -7.31
N ASP A 22 12.17 -5.48 -6.63
CA ASP A 22 11.04 -5.43 -5.69
C ASP A 22 9.67 -5.65 -6.36
N ARG A 23 9.62 -5.74 -7.70
CA ARG A 23 8.42 -6.08 -8.47
C ARG A 23 8.42 -7.50 -9.05
N VAL A 24 9.52 -8.24 -8.90
CA VAL A 24 9.71 -9.53 -9.60
C VAL A 24 10.23 -10.64 -8.69
N LYS A 25 10.80 -10.30 -7.53
CA LYS A 25 11.22 -11.29 -6.55
C LYS A 25 10.03 -11.80 -5.75
N ASP A 26 10.02 -13.11 -5.52
CA ASP A 26 9.17 -13.71 -4.51
C ASP A 26 9.57 -13.16 -3.13
N ALA A 27 8.59 -12.79 -2.33
CA ALA A 27 8.80 -12.28 -0.98
C ALA A 27 7.67 -12.77 -0.06
N VAL A 28 7.79 -12.60 1.24
CA VAL A 28 6.69 -12.90 2.15
C VAL A 28 5.63 -11.78 2.05
N VAL A 29 4.36 -12.12 2.31
CA VAL A 29 3.28 -11.12 2.35
C VAL A 29 3.64 -10.04 3.39
N PHE A 30 3.58 -8.77 2.97
CA PHE A 30 4.00 -7.59 3.75
C PHE A 30 5.52 -7.46 4.03
N GLU A 31 6.38 -8.14 3.28
CA GLU A 31 7.83 -7.89 3.33
C GLU A 31 8.19 -6.55 2.67
N VAL A 32 7.55 -6.24 1.53
CA VAL A 32 7.68 -4.93 0.87
C VAL A 32 6.34 -4.21 0.94
N VAL A 33 6.31 -3.12 1.71
CA VAL A 33 5.08 -2.37 2.03
C VAL A 33 5.19 -0.92 1.60
N GLY A 34 4.25 -0.47 0.77
CA GLY A 34 3.98 0.94 0.56
C GLY A 34 2.98 1.44 1.59
N VAL A 35 3.15 2.68 2.05
CA VAL A 35 2.24 3.32 3.00
C VAL A 35 1.66 4.56 2.37
N ASP A 36 0.35 4.71 2.45
CA ASP A 36 -0.39 5.88 2.00
C ASP A 36 -1.45 6.26 3.03
N LEU A 37 -2.01 7.46 2.93
CA LEU A 37 -3.07 7.93 3.79
C LEU A 37 -4.28 8.34 2.97
N ALA A 38 -5.43 7.75 3.28
CA ALA A 38 -6.68 8.12 2.62
C ALA A 38 -7.14 9.53 3.04
N ASP A 39 -7.95 10.13 2.16
CA ASP A 39 -8.73 11.30 2.49
C ASP A 39 -9.61 11.11 3.74
N PRO A 40 -10.01 12.20 4.41
CA PRO A 40 -10.82 12.09 5.60
C PRO A 40 -12.13 11.32 5.37
N LEU A 41 -12.41 10.40 6.29
CA LEU A 41 -13.61 9.60 6.35
C LEU A 41 -14.45 10.03 7.56
N TYR A 42 -15.77 9.95 7.43
CA TYR A 42 -16.69 10.19 8.54
C TYR A 42 -17.24 8.87 9.03
N ILE A 43 -16.90 8.48 10.26
CA ILE A 43 -17.45 7.27 10.89
C ILE A 43 -18.83 7.56 11.51
N LYS A 44 -19.54 6.49 11.88
CA LYS A 44 -20.82 6.59 12.59
C LYS A 44 -20.66 7.56 13.78
N ARG A 45 -21.60 8.51 13.91
CA ARG A 45 -21.59 9.66 14.86
C ARG A 45 -20.81 10.90 14.39
N GLY A 46 -20.36 10.96 13.13
CA GLY A 46 -19.84 12.20 12.52
C GLY A 46 -18.39 12.52 12.89
N ASN A 47 -17.68 11.62 13.56
CA ASN A 47 -16.27 11.82 13.85
C ASN A 47 -15.44 11.70 12.56
N LYS A 48 -14.61 12.72 12.31
CA LYS A 48 -13.64 12.72 11.22
C LYS A 48 -12.43 11.86 11.61
N VAL A 49 -12.09 10.91 10.75
CA VAL A 49 -10.92 10.04 10.87
C VAL A 49 -10.22 9.93 9.52
N TRP A 50 -9.01 9.39 9.52
CA TRP A 50 -8.28 9.00 8.31
C TRP A 50 -7.98 7.51 8.38
N ALA A 51 -7.52 6.94 7.28
CA ALA A 51 -7.07 5.56 7.22
C ALA A 51 -5.64 5.50 6.72
N ASP A 52 -4.77 4.82 7.47
CA ASP A 52 -3.45 4.40 6.99
C ASP A 52 -3.62 3.16 6.12
N LEU A 53 -3.06 3.19 4.93
CA LEU A 53 -3.11 2.14 3.92
C LEU A 53 -1.73 1.48 3.82
N TYR A 54 -1.59 0.31 4.43
CA TYR A 54 -0.40 -0.52 4.28
C TYR A 54 -0.61 -1.50 3.12
N THR A 55 0.03 -1.23 1.99
CA THR A 55 -0.13 -2.01 0.76
C THR A 55 1.09 -2.89 0.53
N CYS A 56 0.89 -4.20 0.40
CA CYS A 56 1.95 -5.09 -0.06
C CYS A 56 2.12 -4.96 -1.59
N ILE A 57 3.33 -4.59 -2.02
CA ILE A 57 3.61 -4.27 -3.43
C ILE A 57 3.46 -5.51 -4.33
N LEU A 58 3.83 -6.68 -3.82
CA LEU A 58 3.89 -7.93 -4.60
C LEU A 58 2.52 -8.62 -4.70
N TYR A 59 1.79 -8.69 -3.60
CA TYR A 59 0.55 -9.49 -3.52
C TYR A 59 -0.74 -8.67 -3.60
N ARG A 60 -0.63 -7.34 -3.74
CA ARG A 60 -1.79 -6.42 -3.73
C ARG A 60 -2.66 -6.57 -2.47
N SER A 61 -2.08 -7.04 -1.35
CA SER A 61 -2.78 -7.11 -0.07
C SER A 61 -2.81 -5.74 0.59
N LEU A 62 -3.92 -5.41 1.23
CA LEU A 62 -4.15 -4.14 1.91
C LEU A 62 -4.41 -4.40 3.39
N HIS A 63 -3.72 -3.69 4.27
CA HIS A 63 -4.04 -3.60 5.70
C HIS A 63 -4.41 -2.16 6.03
N LEU A 64 -5.57 -1.97 6.65
CA LEU A 64 -6.13 -0.67 6.97
C LEU A 64 -6.13 -0.44 8.48
N GLU A 65 -5.69 0.74 8.90
CA GLU A 65 -5.78 1.19 10.29
C GLU A 65 -6.43 2.57 10.34
N LEU A 66 -7.42 2.75 11.22
CA LEU A 66 -8.03 4.06 11.41
C LEU A 66 -7.16 4.91 12.34
N VAL A 67 -6.98 6.17 11.97
CA VAL A 67 -6.28 7.18 12.77
C VAL A 67 -7.15 8.42 12.96
N SER A 68 -7.07 9.04 14.13
CA SER A 68 -7.87 10.22 14.48
C SER A 68 -7.19 11.54 14.14
N SER A 69 -5.99 11.50 13.55
CA SER A 69 -5.15 12.67 13.30
C SER A 69 -4.14 12.38 12.18
N LEU A 70 -3.69 13.45 11.51
CA LEU A 70 -2.62 13.44 10.50
C LEU A 70 -1.21 13.58 11.11
N PHE A 71 -1.12 13.72 12.42
CA PHE A 71 0.16 13.87 13.11
C PHE A 71 0.91 12.54 13.23
N THR A 72 2.23 12.65 13.35
CA THR A 72 3.16 11.51 13.34
C THR A 72 2.91 10.52 14.48
N ASP A 73 2.44 10.97 15.62
CA ASP A 73 2.11 10.13 16.78
C ASP A 73 0.97 9.13 16.45
N ALA A 74 -0.07 9.61 15.77
CA ALA A 74 -1.18 8.76 15.33
C ALA A 74 -0.71 7.72 14.31
N PHE A 75 0.14 8.14 13.36
CA PHE A 75 0.78 7.23 12.40
C PHE A 75 1.67 6.19 13.09
N LEU A 76 2.55 6.58 14.01
CA LEU A 76 3.44 5.66 14.72
C LEU A 76 2.65 4.62 15.53
N LEU A 77 1.54 5.03 16.15
CA LEU A 77 0.67 4.11 16.87
C LEU A 77 0.01 3.10 15.92
N SER A 78 -0.45 3.55 14.76
CA SER A 78 -0.97 2.70 13.69
C SER A 78 0.07 1.74 13.13
N PHE A 79 1.28 2.22 12.88
CA PHE A 79 2.39 1.40 12.38
C PHE A 79 2.78 0.31 13.39
N ARG A 80 2.79 0.62 14.68
CA ARG A 80 3.00 -0.38 15.74
C ARG A 80 1.93 -1.47 15.72
N ARG A 81 0.65 -1.11 15.53
CA ARG A 81 -0.45 -2.08 15.41
C ARG A 81 -0.32 -2.94 14.14
N PHE A 82 0.09 -2.35 13.04
CA PHE A 82 0.40 -3.07 11.80
C PHE A 82 1.52 -4.09 12.04
N VAL A 83 2.66 -3.68 12.59
CA VAL A 83 3.81 -4.57 12.87
C VAL A 83 3.42 -5.68 13.85
N ALA A 84 2.64 -5.38 14.89
CA ALA A 84 2.18 -6.38 15.85
C ALA A 84 1.28 -7.47 15.22
N ARG A 85 0.56 -7.15 14.13
CA ARG A 85 -0.36 -8.08 13.45
C ARG A 85 0.24 -8.75 12.23
N ARG A 86 1.13 -8.07 11.51
CA ARG A 86 1.67 -8.51 10.20
C ARG A 86 3.15 -8.85 10.23
N GLY A 87 3.84 -8.59 11.34
CA GLY A 87 5.28 -8.70 11.43
C GLY A 87 5.98 -7.43 10.96
N ARG A 88 7.30 -7.38 11.14
CA ARG A 88 8.12 -6.27 10.68
C ARG A 88 8.39 -6.44 9.17
N PRO A 89 8.06 -5.45 8.32
CA PRO A 89 8.57 -5.39 6.95
C PRO A 89 10.09 -5.38 6.95
#